data_AF-A0A1H0SYV0-F1
#
_entry.id   AF-A0A1H0SYV0-F1
#
_cell.length_a   1.000
_cell.length_b   1.000
_cell.length_c   1.000
_cell.angle_alpha   90.00
_cell.angle_beta   90.00
_cell.angle_gamma   90.00
#
_symmetry.space_group_name_H-M   'P 1'
#
loop_
_entity.id
_entity.type
_entity.pdbx_description
1 polymer ?
#
loop_
_entity_poly.entity_id
_entity_poly.type
_entity_poly.pdbx_seq_one_letter_code
_entity_poly.pdbx_strand_id
1 'polypeptide(L)'
;MTNNELLGTLVLVHPDLKDHPAGREGDIGIVAYVDSPNNQVYLRFTDEAEAVYPSDALFMLKNKEKLFSEKSAGGSDMKLDNYKDLYKIATLQDMGRGKDIWTALEIARDNPEIWKNSLVSVEESLGLRHNQYIRR
;
A
#
# COMPACT_ATOMS: atom_id res chain seq x y z
N MET A 1 -0.60 9.67 -9.85
CA MET A 1 0.01 10.32 -8.68
C MET A 1 1.37 10.88 -9.09
N THR A 2 1.77 12.00 -8.51
CA THR A 2 3.11 12.61 -8.63
C THR A 2 3.87 12.41 -7.31
N ASN A 3 5.19 12.55 -7.32
CA ASN A 3 6.01 12.37 -6.11
C ASN A 3 5.57 13.28 -4.94
N ASN A 4 5.13 14.51 -5.25
CA ASN A 4 4.63 15.44 -4.24
C ASN A 4 3.31 14.97 -3.61
N GLU A 5 2.50 14.19 -4.31
CA GLU A 5 1.24 13.65 -3.77
C GLU A 5 1.46 12.47 -2.82
N LEU A 6 2.64 11.84 -2.85
CA LEU A 6 2.99 10.78 -1.90
C LEU A 6 3.52 11.30 -0.58
N LEU A 7 4.10 12.51 -0.55
CA LEU A 7 4.66 13.07 0.67
C LEU A 7 3.58 13.20 1.75
N GLY A 8 3.87 12.69 2.95
CA GLY A 8 2.92 12.65 4.05
C GLY A 8 1.87 11.53 3.96
N THR A 9 1.95 10.66 2.95
CA THR A 9 1.04 9.50 2.81
C THR A 9 1.50 8.35 3.68
N LEU A 10 0.53 7.63 4.26
CA LEU A 10 0.76 6.40 5.00
C LEU A 10 0.96 5.21 4.05
N VAL A 11 2.02 4.44 4.28
CA VAL A 11 2.36 3.24 3.52
C VAL A 11 2.66 2.09 4.47
N LEU A 12 2.36 0.88 4.03
CA LEU A 12 2.68 -0.37 4.72
C LEU A 12 3.95 -0.96 4.11
N VAL A 13 4.96 -1.24 4.92
CA VAL A 13 6.11 -2.06 4.49
C VAL A 13 5.61 -3.48 4.25
N HIS A 14 5.99 -4.07 3.11
CA HIS A 14 5.55 -5.41 2.73
C HIS A 14 5.73 -6.41 3.90
N PRO A 15 4.66 -7.04 4.41
CA PRO A 15 4.75 -7.89 5.61
C PRO A 15 5.64 -9.12 5.44
N ASP A 16 5.68 -9.69 4.23
CA ASP A 16 6.60 -10.80 3.90
C ASP A 16 7.94 -10.36 3.29
N LEU A 17 8.33 -9.08 3.47
CA LEU A 17 9.68 -8.67 3.07
C LEU A 17 10.70 -9.51 3.86
N LYS A 18 11.77 -9.96 3.22
CA LYS A 18 12.79 -10.78 3.88
C LYS A 18 14.11 -10.05 3.87
N ASP A 19 14.83 -10.19 4.99
CA ASP A 19 16.22 -9.78 5.13
C ASP A 19 16.45 -8.28 4.89
N HIS A 20 15.44 -7.42 5.11
CA HIS A 20 15.63 -5.99 5.00
C HIS A 20 16.40 -5.48 6.23
N PRO A 21 17.49 -4.71 6.08
CA PRO A 21 18.35 -4.32 7.20
C PRO A 21 17.63 -3.47 8.26
N ALA A 22 16.53 -2.82 7.91
CA ALA A 22 15.73 -2.03 8.84
C ALA A 22 14.83 -2.89 9.76
N GLY A 23 14.48 -4.13 9.37
CA GLY A 23 13.65 -5.03 10.19
C GLY A 23 12.28 -4.47 10.59
N ARG A 24 11.57 -3.84 9.64
CA ARG A 24 10.27 -3.16 9.85
C ARG A 24 9.17 -3.76 8.99
N GLU A 25 9.23 -5.06 8.76
CA GLU A 25 8.27 -5.77 7.92
C GLU A 25 6.88 -5.74 8.55
N GLY A 26 5.88 -5.25 7.80
CA GLY A 26 4.53 -5.04 8.31
C GLY A 26 4.33 -3.75 9.12
N ASP A 27 5.36 -2.92 9.30
CA ASP A 27 5.18 -1.62 9.94
C ASP A 27 4.57 -0.61 8.96
N ILE A 28 3.83 0.35 9.53
CA ILE A 28 3.26 1.46 8.79
C ILE A 28 4.15 2.68 8.99
N GLY A 29 4.57 3.30 7.88
CA GLY A 29 5.39 4.49 7.86
C GLY A 29 4.72 5.63 7.10
N ILE A 30 5.24 6.84 7.29
CA ILE A 30 4.86 8.03 6.51
C ILE A 30 5.96 8.29 5.48
N VAL A 31 5.58 8.51 4.22
CA VAL A 31 6.52 8.89 3.17
C VAL A 31 7.05 10.29 3.45
N ALA A 32 8.35 10.37 3.76
CA ALA A 32 9.06 11.63 4.00
C ALA A 32 9.65 12.20 2.70
N TYR A 33 10.12 11.33 1.80
CA TYR A 33 10.73 11.71 0.53
C TYR A 33 10.67 10.58 -0.51
N VAL A 34 10.64 10.94 -1.79
CA VAL A 34 10.63 9.99 -2.91
C VAL A 34 11.71 10.38 -3.92
N ASP A 35 12.69 9.50 -4.10
CA ASP A 35 13.71 9.57 -5.13
C ASP A 35 13.36 8.58 -6.26
N SER A 36 12.54 9.04 -7.21
CA SER A 36 12.13 8.22 -8.35
C SER A 36 13.28 7.78 -9.25
N PRO A 37 14.29 8.63 -9.58
CA PRO A 37 15.45 8.19 -10.38
C PRO A 37 16.16 6.94 -9.83
N ASN A 38 16.24 6.81 -8.50
CA ASN A 38 16.90 5.68 -7.85
C ASN A 38 15.92 4.61 -7.32
N ASN A 39 14.62 4.76 -7.58
CA ASN A 39 13.56 3.91 -7.03
C ASN A 39 13.65 3.77 -5.49
N GLN A 40 13.85 4.88 -4.79
CA GLN A 40 13.99 4.91 -3.33
C GLN A 40 12.89 5.75 -2.70
N VAL A 41 12.26 5.20 -1.66
CA VAL A 41 11.23 5.85 -0.87
C VAL A 41 11.71 5.89 0.58
N TYR A 42 11.77 7.10 1.12
CA TYR A 42 12.22 7.37 2.48
C TYR A 42 10.98 7.41 3.37
N LEU A 43 10.96 6.56 4.39
CA LEU A 43 9.89 6.47 5.36
C LEU A 43 10.35 6.98 6.71
N ARG A 44 9.46 7.70 7.39
CA ARG A 44 9.57 8.01 8.81
C ARG A 44 8.50 7.23 9.58
N PHE A 45 8.93 6.55 10.63
CA PHE A 45 8.07 5.76 11.50
C PHE A 45 7.65 6.56 12.74
N THR A 46 6.73 6.01 13.53
CA THR A 46 6.17 6.65 14.73
C THR A 46 7.18 6.83 15.86
N ASP A 47 8.25 6.04 15.87
CA ASP A 47 9.39 6.13 16.79
C ASP A 47 10.50 7.08 16.29
N GLU A 48 10.17 7.91 15.29
CA GLU A 48 11.08 8.82 14.60
C GLU A 48 12.23 8.16 13.84
N ALA A 49 12.28 6.82 13.77
CA ALA A 49 13.24 6.13 12.93
C ALA A 49 12.96 6.40 11.45
N GLU A 50 14.02 6.42 10.66
CA GLU A 50 13.93 6.53 9.20
C GLU A 50 14.52 5.29 8.54
N ALA A 51 13.89 4.85 7.46
CA ALA A 51 14.45 3.80 6.61
C ALA A 51 14.08 4.03 5.15
N VAL A 52 14.88 3.44 4.27
CA VAL A 52 14.72 3.55 2.82
C VAL A 52 14.29 2.21 2.26
N TYR A 53 13.27 2.23 1.42
CA TYR A 53 12.75 1.05 0.74
C TYR A 53 12.60 1.32 -0.75
N PRO A 54 12.72 0.29 -1.60
CA PRO A 54 12.29 0.40 -2.98
C PRO A 54 10.77 0.51 -3.07
N SER A 55 10.24 1.17 -4.10
CA SER A 55 8.80 1.48 -4.19
C SER A 55 7.88 0.25 -4.38
N ASP A 56 8.44 -0.90 -4.77
CA ASP A 56 7.74 -2.19 -4.89
C ASP A 56 7.63 -2.93 -3.54
N ALA A 57 8.51 -2.63 -2.59
CA ALA A 57 8.45 -3.16 -1.22
C ALA A 57 7.46 -2.43 -0.31
N LEU A 58 6.78 -1.41 -0.83
CA LEU A 58 5.83 -0.58 -0.09
C LEU A 58 4.44 -0.68 -0.68
N PHE A 59 3.44 -0.78 0.19
CA PHE A 59 2.04 -0.85 -0.18
C PHE A 59 1.25 0.35 0.29
N MET A 60 0.25 0.72 -0.50
CA MET A 60 -0.81 1.67 -0.17
C MET A 60 -2.17 0.99 -0.34
N LEU A 61 -3.19 1.59 0.24
CA LEU A 61 -4.56 1.18 -0.01
C LEU A 61 -4.94 1.43 -1.48
N LYS A 62 -5.50 0.41 -2.14
CA LYS A 62 -6.23 0.60 -3.39
C LYS A 62 -7.40 1.54 -3.14
N ASN A 63 -7.74 2.33 -4.17
CA ASN A 63 -8.96 3.15 -4.16
C ASN A 63 -10.16 2.25 -3.83
N LYS A 64 -11.04 2.71 -2.92
CA LYS A 64 -12.30 2.07 -2.54
C LYS A 64 -13.10 1.48 -3.71
N GLU A 65 -13.13 2.14 -4.86
CA GLU A 65 -13.83 1.71 -6.08
C GLU A 65 -13.24 0.42 -6.65
N LYS A 66 -11.95 0.17 -6.38
CA LYS A 66 -11.20 -0.98 -6.85
C LYS A 66 -11.16 -2.15 -5.87
N LEU A 67 -11.51 -1.94 -4.60
CA LEU A 67 -11.48 -2.98 -3.56
C LEU A 67 -12.32 -4.22 -3.93
N PHE A 68 -13.41 -4.00 -4.67
CA PHE A 68 -14.33 -5.04 -5.13
C PHE A 68 -14.24 -5.29 -6.65
N SER A 69 -13.28 -4.66 -7.34
CA SER A 69 -13.21 -4.62 -8.81
C SER A 69 -12.51 -5.83 -9.45
N GLU A 70 -11.73 -6.59 -8.69
CA GLU A 70 -11.16 -7.84 -9.20
C GLU A 70 -12.26 -8.90 -9.24
N LYS A 71 -12.93 -8.99 -10.40
CA LYS A 71 -13.53 -10.21 -10.92
C LYS A 71 -14.23 -11.08 -9.86
N SER A 72 -15.54 -10.88 -9.73
CA SER A 72 -16.51 -11.99 -9.62
C SER A 72 -16.44 -13.00 -10.80
N ALA A 73 -15.29 -13.15 -11.47
CA ALA A 73 -15.07 -14.13 -12.53
C ALA A 73 -14.60 -15.45 -11.90
N GLY A 74 -15.56 -16.13 -11.30
CA GLY A 74 -15.39 -17.34 -10.52
C GLY A 74 -16.12 -17.16 -9.20
N GLY A 75 -17.45 -17.30 -9.25
CA GLY A 75 -18.41 -17.01 -8.18
C GLY A 75 -17.89 -17.08 -6.74
N SER A 76 -18.12 -16.00 -6.00
CA SER A 76 -18.57 -16.05 -4.60
C SER A 76 -17.79 -16.94 -3.61
N ASP A 77 -16.48 -17.12 -3.74
CA ASP A 77 -15.67 -17.86 -2.76
C ASP A 77 -14.89 -16.92 -1.81
N MET A 78 -15.20 -15.62 -1.82
CA MET A 78 -14.70 -14.70 -0.81
C MET A 78 -15.40 -14.99 0.50
N LYS A 79 -14.62 -15.40 1.52
CA LYS A 79 -15.12 -15.57 2.89
C LYS A 79 -15.81 -14.30 3.35
N LEU A 80 -16.91 -14.47 4.08
CA LEU A 80 -17.69 -13.35 4.61
C LEU A 80 -16.83 -12.38 5.44
N ASP A 81 -15.86 -12.89 6.18
CA ASP A 81 -14.97 -12.07 7.01
C ASP A 81 -14.01 -11.21 6.15
N ASN A 82 -13.48 -11.77 5.06
CA ASN A 82 -12.66 -11.00 4.10
C ASN A 82 -13.47 -9.88 3.43
N TYR A 83 -14.75 -10.15 3.13
CA TYR A 83 -15.65 -9.12 2.60
C TYR A 83 -15.92 -8.01 3.64
N LYS A 84 -16.17 -8.37 4.90
CA LYS A 84 -16.36 -7.39 5.99
C LYS A 84 -15.12 -6.51 6.19
N ASP A 85 -13.93 -7.10 6.11
CA ASP A 85 -12.67 -6.37 6.24
C ASP A 85 -12.50 -5.37 5.09
N LEU A 86 -12.75 -5.79 3.85
CA LEU A 86 -12.72 -4.89 2.68
C LEU A 86 -13.75 -3.76 2.80
N TYR A 87 -14.96 -4.06 3.25
CA TYR A 87 -16.01 -3.06 3.48
C TYR A 87 -15.62 -2.06 4.58
N LYS A 88 -14.99 -2.55 5.66
CA LYS A 88 -14.48 -1.71 6.74
C LYS A 88 -13.36 -0.79 6.24
N ILE A 89 -12.42 -1.32 5.44
CA ILE A 89 -11.38 -0.53 4.77
C ILE A 89 -12.01 0.56 3.89
N ALA A 90 -13.00 0.23 3.07
CA ALA A 90 -13.70 1.21 2.23
C ALA A 90 -14.34 2.33 3.05
N THR A 91 -15.00 1.96 4.16
CA THR A 91 -15.66 2.90 5.07
C THR A 91 -14.65 3.83 5.75
N LEU A 92 -13.49 3.32 6.14
CA LEU A 92 -12.41 4.11 6.74
C LEU A 92 -11.76 5.05 5.72
N GLN A 93 -11.60 4.62 4.47
CA GLN A 93 -11.15 5.51 3.38
C GLN A 93 -12.13 6.67 3.15
N ASP A 94 -13.45 6.43 3.25
CA ASP A 94 -14.47 7.48 3.11
C ASP A 94 -14.42 8.53 4.22
N MET A 95 -14.01 8.15 5.43
CA MET A 95 -13.80 9.11 6.53
C MET A 95 -12.57 9.98 6.31
N GLY A 96 -11.54 9.45 5.65
CA GLY A 96 -10.37 10.20 5.17
C GLY A 96 -9.43 10.75 6.25
N ARG A 97 -9.63 10.45 7.54
CA ARG A 97 -8.74 10.93 8.60
C ARG A 97 -7.50 10.03 8.68
N GLY A 98 -6.33 10.60 8.99
CA GLY A 98 -5.07 9.84 9.05
C GLY A 98 -5.13 8.59 9.93
N LYS A 99 -5.80 8.66 11.09
CA LYS A 99 -6.04 7.51 11.99
C LYS A 99 -6.93 6.42 11.37
N ASP A 100 -7.86 6.80 10.51
CA ASP A 100 -8.79 5.88 9.86
C ASP A 100 -8.06 5.14 8.73
N ILE A 101 -7.20 5.85 7.99
CA ILE A 101 -6.30 5.26 6.98
C ILE A 101 -5.27 4.33 7.64
N TRP A 102 -4.70 4.71 8.78
CA TRP A 102 -3.82 3.85 9.57
C TRP A 102 -4.52 2.54 9.93
N THR A 103 -5.72 2.63 10.52
CA THR A 103 -6.51 1.46 10.91
C THR A 103 -6.84 0.58 9.70
N ALA A 104 -7.11 1.19 8.53
CA ALA A 104 -7.38 0.46 7.30
C ALA A 104 -6.14 -0.32 6.80
N LEU A 105 -4.95 0.25 6.92
CA LEU A 105 -3.69 -0.44 6.61
C LEU A 105 -3.40 -1.57 7.59
N GLU A 106 -3.71 -1.41 8.88
CA GLU A 106 -3.58 -2.49 9.87
C GLU A 106 -4.50 -3.67 9.55
N ILE A 107 -5.76 -3.40 9.20
CA ILE A 107 -6.71 -4.46 8.78
C ILE A 107 -6.16 -5.21 7.55
N ALA A 108 -5.61 -4.47 6.58
CA ALA A 108 -5.01 -5.09 5.41
C ALA A 108 -3.77 -5.93 5.78
N ARG A 109 -2.86 -5.41 6.61
CA ARG A 109 -1.66 -6.12 7.09
C ARG A 109 -2.02 -7.45 7.74
N ASP A 110 -3.01 -7.43 8.64
CA ASP A 110 -3.37 -8.59 9.46
C ASP A 110 -4.17 -9.66 8.68
N ASN A 111 -4.62 -9.34 7.45
CA ASN A 111 -5.36 -10.26 6.59
C ASN A 111 -4.69 -10.42 5.20
N PRO A 112 -3.74 -11.36 5.05
CA PRO A 112 -3.07 -11.64 3.77
C PRO A 112 -3.99 -12.05 2.63
N GLU A 113 -5.16 -12.63 2.93
CA GLU A 113 -6.10 -13.09 1.89
C GLU A 113 -6.70 -11.93 1.09
N ILE A 114 -6.72 -10.72 1.66
CA ILE A 114 -7.30 -9.53 1.01
C ILE A 114 -6.26 -8.62 0.37
N TRP A 115 -4.96 -8.87 0.50
CA TRP A 115 -3.91 -7.96 -0.03
C TRP A 115 -4.08 -7.64 -1.50
N LYS A 116 -4.40 -8.65 -2.33
CA LYS A 116 -4.63 -8.43 -3.77
C LYS A 116 -5.78 -7.47 -4.04
N ASN A 117 -6.79 -7.45 -3.18
CA ASN A 117 -7.96 -6.60 -3.30
C ASN A 117 -7.73 -5.21 -2.67
N SER A 118 -7.02 -5.16 -1.54
CA SER A 118 -6.92 -3.96 -0.69
C SER A 118 -5.64 -3.15 -0.89
N LEU A 119 -4.56 -3.75 -1.36
CA LEU A 119 -3.24 -3.13 -1.44
C LEU A 119 -2.75 -2.99 -2.89
N VAL A 120 -1.98 -1.94 -3.14
CA VAL A 120 -1.26 -1.65 -4.38
C VAL A 120 0.14 -1.18 -4.03
N SER A 121 1.16 -1.57 -4.81
CA SER A 121 2.51 -1.07 -4.56
C SER A 121 2.61 0.43 -4.83
N VAL A 122 3.53 1.11 -4.14
CA VAL A 122 3.84 2.52 -4.42
C VAL A 122 4.31 2.68 -5.86
N GLU A 123 5.10 1.72 -6.36
CA GLU A 123 5.51 1.64 -7.76
C GLU A 123 4.31 1.68 -8.73
N GLU A 124 3.31 0.81 -8.54
CA GLU A 124 2.14 0.74 -9.42
C GLU A 124 1.28 2.00 -9.31
N SER A 125 1.12 2.55 -8.10
CA SER A 125 0.32 3.76 -7.88
C SER A 125 0.94 5.02 -8.51
N LEU A 126 2.27 5.09 -8.53
CA LEU A 126 3.00 6.14 -9.25
C LEU A 126 2.98 5.95 -10.77
N GLY A 127 2.50 4.80 -11.27
CA GLY A 127 2.62 4.45 -12.68
C GLY A 127 4.06 4.20 -13.11
N LEU A 128 4.95 3.81 -12.18
CA LEU A 128 6.34 3.46 -12.46
C LEU A 128 6.49 2.10 -13.14
N ARG A 129 5.37 1.42 -13.46
CA ARG A 129 5.31 0.33 -14.44
C ARG A 129 5.75 0.81 -15.84
N HIS A 130 7.06 0.89 -16.00
CA HIS A 130 7.84 0.55 -17.19
C HIS A 130 7.16 0.83 -18.54
N ASN A 131 7.10 2.10 -18.94
CA ASN A 131 6.99 2.48 -20.35
C ASN A 131 8.37 2.36 -21.04
N GLN A 132 9.01 1.18 -20.91
CA GLN A 132 10.32 0.87 -21.49
C GLN A 132 10.17 -0.09 -22.68
N TYR A 133 9.25 0.18 -23.61
CA TYR A 133 9.30 -0.38 -24.96
C TYR A 133 8.65 0.57 -25.97
N ILE A 134 9.24 1.75 -26.20
CA ILE A 134 9.21 2.35 -27.54
C ILE A 134 10.60 2.92 -27.84
N ARG A 135 11.53 2.03 -28.19
CA ARG A 135 12.58 2.39 -29.15
C ARG A 135 11.90 2.47 -30.52
N ARG A 136 11.91 3.64 -31.14
CA ARG A 136 12.06 3.78 -32.58
C ARG A 136 13.09 4.84 -32.85
#